data_AF-A0A7J3PBC7-F1
#
_entry.id   AF-A0A7J3PBC7-F1
#
_cell.length_a   1.000
_cell.length_b   1.000
_cell.length_c   1.000
_cell.angle_alpha   90.00
_cell.angle_beta   90.00
_cell.angle_gamma   90.00
#
_symmetry.space_group_name_H-M   'P 1'
#
loop_
_entity.id
_entity.type
_entity.pdbx_description
1 polymer ?
#
loop_
_entity_poly.entity_id
_entity_poly.type
_entity_poly.pdbx_seq_one_letter_code
_entity_poly.pdbx_strand_id
1 'polypeptide(L)'
;MRTEEVEKYFGNLERSVQGALEVAKKARKLGFDPELEPEIPLTRDFAERVERLLGLPGLAEEIRQLERDRSREELALTVAARMASRDLELDEQAVAERALRVALAIITEAVPGAAVLEGITKVEVRRNPNGTRYLSLHFASPIRAAGGTAAALTILVGDVIRRKLHLDRFLPSEEEIERYVEEAELYAELEHLQFTPSPEDIRLAVRNLPVEVTGEPTNKEAVVTAHRNLPRVGHNFVRGGAILALVEGVLQKAPKLLKYVEKLELDGWDWLHKVAEKLQVAERDQTEEGEEEEGEEEEGEEEEGEERYLKEVIGGRPVFCHPHARGGFRLRYGRARNTGYATVGMHPATMYILEEFPAVGTQLKTEFPGKAATVAPVDSIEGPTLKLKNGSVVRVNSVEQARALKGEVEEILFLGDLLVSFGEFLENNHPLLPPAWCEEWWAKEVRSILAPQELGKIEPYLNPPFPPPPPELAVELSEKHGIPLHPFYTYDFEAVTGKQLCELADWLETG
;
A
#
# COMPACT_ATOMS: atom_id res chain seq x y z
N MET A 1 26.70 10.53 -8.55
CA MET A 1 27.90 9.66 -8.47
C MET A 1 28.04 9.16 -7.04
N ARG A 2 28.46 7.90 -6.85
CA ARG A 2 28.70 7.34 -5.51
C ARG A 2 29.95 7.98 -4.91
N THR A 3 29.99 8.17 -3.59
CA THR A 3 31.19 8.64 -2.90
C THR A 3 32.20 7.51 -2.78
N GLU A 4 33.49 7.84 -2.58
CA GLU A 4 34.56 6.85 -2.38
C GLU A 4 34.26 5.88 -1.22
N GLU A 5 33.65 6.39 -0.13
CA GLU A 5 33.21 5.56 0.98
C GLU A 5 32.15 4.52 0.58
N VAL A 6 31.18 4.92 -0.26
CA VAL A 6 30.14 4.03 -0.77
C VAL A 6 30.74 2.97 -1.71
N GLU A 7 31.69 3.35 -2.57
CA GLU A 7 32.38 2.39 -3.44
C GLU A 7 33.19 1.37 -2.62
N LYS A 8 33.90 1.83 -1.59
CA LYS A 8 34.63 0.95 -0.67
C LYS A 8 33.69 -0.01 0.07
N TYR A 9 32.53 0.47 0.49
CA TYR A 9 31.49 -0.36 1.11
C TYR A 9 31.01 -1.47 0.17
N PHE A 10 30.61 -1.14 -1.06
CA PHE A 10 30.19 -2.14 -2.04
C PHE A 10 31.32 -3.10 -2.42
N GLY A 11 32.55 -2.62 -2.59
CA GLY A 11 33.71 -3.47 -2.86
C GLY A 11 34.03 -4.46 -1.73
N ASN A 12 33.69 -4.13 -0.47
CA ASN A 12 33.80 -5.09 0.64
C ASN A 12 32.72 -6.18 0.58
N LEU A 13 31.49 -5.79 0.25
CA LEU A 13 30.38 -6.74 0.08
C LEU A 13 30.66 -7.70 -1.08
N GLU A 14 31.06 -7.18 -2.25
CA GLU A 14 31.36 -7.99 -3.43
C GLU A 14 32.46 -9.03 -3.14
N ARG A 15 33.54 -8.64 -2.45
CA ARG A 15 34.61 -9.57 -2.06
C ARG A 15 34.10 -10.66 -1.11
N SER A 16 33.26 -10.30 -0.15
CA SER A 16 32.70 -11.24 0.82
C SER A 16 31.76 -12.25 0.15
N VAL A 17 30.90 -11.76 -0.74
CA VAL A 17 29.97 -12.58 -1.54
C VAL A 17 30.76 -13.50 -2.48
N GLN A 18 31.79 -13.00 -3.15
CA GLN A 18 32.63 -13.83 -4.02
C GLN A 18 33.33 -14.94 -3.24
N GLY A 19 33.83 -14.63 -2.03
CA GLY A 19 34.42 -15.63 -1.14
C GLY A 19 33.44 -16.76 -0.80
N ALA A 20 32.20 -16.41 -0.46
CA ALA A 20 31.14 -17.38 -0.19
C ALA A 20 30.79 -18.22 -1.43
N LEU A 21 30.73 -17.59 -2.61
CA LEU A 21 30.41 -18.28 -3.87
C LEU A 21 31.49 -19.31 -4.25
N GLU A 22 32.77 -19.02 -4.01
CA GLU A 22 33.85 -19.98 -4.26
C GLU A 22 33.79 -21.20 -3.34
N VAL A 23 33.33 -21.02 -2.09
CA VAL A 23 33.04 -22.16 -1.20
C VAL A 23 31.88 -22.99 -1.74
N ALA A 24 30.79 -22.34 -2.15
CA ALA A 24 29.62 -23.01 -2.71
C ALA A 24 29.97 -23.80 -4.00
N LYS A 25 30.76 -23.23 -4.91
CA LYS A 25 31.22 -23.92 -6.13
C LYS A 25 32.04 -25.17 -5.82
N LYS A 26 32.94 -25.10 -4.84
CA LYS A 26 33.74 -26.27 -4.41
C LYS A 26 32.85 -27.37 -3.85
N ALA A 27 31.84 -27.01 -3.06
CA ALA A 27 30.88 -27.97 -2.51
C ALA A 27 30.01 -28.61 -3.59
N ARG A 28 29.40 -27.82 -4.47
CA ARG A 28 28.51 -28.33 -5.55
C ARG A 28 29.24 -29.28 -6.51
N LYS A 29 30.53 -29.03 -6.78
CA LYS A 29 31.38 -29.92 -7.61
C LYS A 29 31.60 -31.31 -7.04
N LEU A 30 31.28 -31.55 -5.76
CA LEU A 30 31.32 -32.89 -5.17
C LEU A 30 30.16 -33.79 -5.64
N GLY A 31 29.12 -33.21 -6.25
CA GLY A 31 28.01 -33.97 -6.85
C GLY A 31 27.01 -34.55 -5.85
N PHE A 32 26.89 -33.96 -4.65
CA PHE A 32 25.91 -34.37 -3.64
C PHE A 32 24.55 -33.66 -3.77
N ASP A 33 24.48 -32.62 -4.59
CA ASP A 33 23.30 -31.78 -4.81
C ASP A 33 22.75 -31.94 -6.25
N PRO A 34 21.52 -31.48 -6.56
CA PRO A 34 20.91 -31.62 -7.89
C PRO A 34 21.75 -31.02 -9.04
N GLU A 35 22.46 -29.94 -8.77
CA GLU A 35 23.28 -29.21 -9.74
C GLU A 35 24.73 -29.09 -9.28
N LEU A 36 25.67 -29.18 -10.24
CA LEU A 36 27.13 -29.11 -10.00
C LEU A 36 27.67 -27.69 -9.83
N GLU A 37 26.84 -26.69 -10.08
CA GLU A 37 27.17 -25.27 -9.92
C GLU A 37 26.11 -24.60 -9.01
N PRO A 38 26.44 -23.48 -8.35
CA PRO A 38 25.46 -22.74 -7.56
C PRO A 38 24.28 -22.24 -8.41
N GLU A 39 23.06 -22.54 -7.96
CA GLU A 39 21.80 -22.23 -8.68
C GLU A 39 21.31 -20.78 -8.48
N ILE A 40 21.97 -19.99 -7.63
CA ILE A 40 21.60 -18.59 -7.34
C ILE A 40 22.60 -17.65 -8.05
N PRO A 41 22.26 -17.11 -9.23
CA PRO A 41 23.17 -16.22 -9.96
C PRO A 41 23.28 -14.85 -9.29
N LEU A 42 24.48 -14.28 -9.29
CA LEU A 42 24.71 -12.89 -8.89
C LEU A 42 24.36 -11.95 -10.03
N THR A 43 23.71 -10.85 -9.70
CA THR A 43 23.28 -9.80 -10.63
C THR A 43 23.60 -8.44 -10.02
N ARG A 44 23.98 -7.47 -10.86
CA ARG A 44 24.39 -6.13 -10.40
C ARG A 44 23.24 -5.14 -10.32
N ASP A 45 22.30 -5.26 -11.24
CA ASP A 45 21.15 -4.39 -11.38
C ASP A 45 19.89 -5.19 -11.75
N PHE A 46 18.74 -4.52 -11.82
CA PHE A 46 17.49 -5.17 -12.17
C PHE A 46 17.48 -5.66 -13.63
N ALA A 47 18.21 -5.00 -14.54
CA ALA A 47 18.28 -5.38 -15.94
C ALA A 47 18.96 -6.75 -16.10
N GLU A 48 20.08 -6.97 -15.38
CA GLU A 48 20.73 -8.28 -15.28
C GLU A 48 19.85 -9.31 -14.57
N ARG A 49 19.07 -8.93 -13.55
CA ARG A 49 18.07 -9.83 -12.93
C ARG A 49 17.07 -10.33 -13.95
N VAL A 50 16.48 -9.43 -14.74
CA VAL A 50 15.51 -9.79 -15.79
C VAL A 50 16.14 -10.72 -16.83
N GLU A 51 17.33 -10.38 -17.34
CA GLU A 51 18.04 -11.21 -18.32
C GLU A 51 18.39 -12.60 -17.78
N ARG A 52 18.93 -12.69 -16.57
CA ARG A 52 19.33 -13.96 -15.96
C ARG A 52 18.12 -14.82 -15.60
N LEU A 53 17.07 -14.21 -15.06
CA LEU A 53 15.83 -14.91 -14.68
C LEU A 53 15.17 -15.55 -15.90
N LEU A 54 15.13 -14.84 -17.03
CA LEU A 54 14.47 -15.31 -18.26
C LEU A 54 15.40 -16.05 -19.22
N GLY A 55 16.72 -16.04 -18.96
CA GLY A 55 17.72 -16.66 -19.84
C GLY A 55 17.77 -16.04 -21.24
N LEU A 56 17.65 -14.71 -21.35
CA LEU A 56 17.57 -13.99 -22.64
C LEU A 56 18.80 -13.09 -22.88
N PRO A 57 19.87 -13.61 -23.53
CA PRO A 57 21.10 -12.86 -23.72
C PRO A 57 20.91 -11.51 -24.43
N GLY A 58 21.51 -10.46 -23.87
CA GLY A 58 21.48 -9.10 -24.43
C GLY A 58 20.27 -8.26 -24.04
N LEU A 59 19.32 -8.81 -23.29
CA LEU A 59 18.14 -8.09 -22.81
C LEU A 59 18.50 -6.99 -21.80
N ALA A 60 19.50 -7.19 -20.94
CA ALA A 60 19.87 -6.18 -19.95
C ALA A 60 20.38 -4.89 -20.62
N GLU A 61 21.13 -5.01 -21.71
CA GLU A 61 21.63 -3.86 -22.46
C GLU A 61 20.48 -3.09 -23.12
N GLU A 62 19.51 -3.80 -23.71
CA GLU A 62 18.31 -3.19 -24.28
C GLU A 62 17.48 -2.45 -23.21
N ILE A 63 17.29 -3.06 -22.04
CA ILE A 63 16.59 -2.45 -20.90
C ILE A 63 17.30 -1.16 -20.45
N ARG A 64 18.63 -1.19 -20.27
CA ARG A 64 19.43 -0.02 -19.83
C ARG A 64 19.37 1.14 -20.82
N GLN A 65 19.32 0.84 -22.12
CA GLN A 65 19.20 1.86 -23.16
C GLN A 65 17.84 2.56 -23.14
N LEU A 66 16.78 1.83 -22.80
CA LEU A 66 15.41 2.35 -22.81
C LEU A 66 14.95 2.95 -21.48
N GLU A 67 15.63 2.62 -20.38
CA GLU A 67 15.27 3.04 -19.02
C GLU A 67 15.43 4.55 -18.78
N ARG A 68 16.42 5.21 -19.39
CA ARG A 68 16.89 6.56 -18.99
C ARG A 68 15.80 7.62 -18.85
N ASP A 69 14.74 7.52 -19.66
CA ASP A 69 13.68 8.52 -19.75
C ASP A 69 12.28 7.92 -19.53
N ARG A 70 12.16 6.72 -18.94
CA ARG A 70 10.88 5.99 -18.83
C ARG A 70 10.64 5.44 -17.42
N SER A 71 9.39 5.45 -16.99
CA SER A 71 8.94 4.65 -15.84
C SER A 71 9.06 3.15 -16.12
N ARG A 72 8.99 2.31 -15.08
CA ARG A 72 9.10 0.85 -15.20
C ARG A 72 8.02 0.27 -16.09
N GLU A 73 6.81 0.79 -15.98
CA GLU A 73 5.63 0.35 -16.70
C GLU A 73 5.74 0.73 -18.19
N GLU A 74 6.14 1.96 -18.49
CA GLU A 74 6.41 2.41 -19.88
C GLU A 74 7.55 1.61 -20.52
N LEU A 75 8.60 1.31 -19.74
CA LEU A 75 9.71 0.49 -20.18
C LEU A 75 9.24 -0.92 -20.53
N ALA A 76 8.43 -1.55 -19.66
CA ALA A 76 7.88 -2.88 -19.87
C ALA A 76 7.06 -2.96 -21.16
N LEU A 77 6.16 -1.99 -21.37
CA LEU A 77 5.32 -1.91 -22.57
C LEU A 77 6.15 -1.65 -23.83
N THR A 78 7.12 -0.75 -23.77
CA THR A 78 7.99 -0.43 -24.91
C THR A 78 8.81 -1.66 -25.32
N VAL A 79 9.42 -2.35 -24.34
CA VAL A 79 10.20 -3.56 -24.59
C VAL A 79 9.31 -4.67 -25.14
N ALA A 80 8.15 -4.93 -24.54
CA ALA A 80 7.22 -5.95 -25.03
C ALA A 80 6.71 -5.65 -26.44
N ALA A 81 6.32 -4.40 -26.72
CA ALA A 81 5.88 -3.98 -28.05
C ALA A 81 6.98 -4.15 -29.11
N ARG A 82 8.23 -3.80 -28.78
CA ARG A 82 9.39 -4.00 -29.65
C ARG A 82 9.65 -5.49 -29.89
N MET A 83 9.60 -6.32 -28.86
CA MET A 83 9.77 -7.76 -28.98
C MET A 83 8.68 -8.40 -29.85
N ALA A 84 7.42 -7.96 -29.68
CA ALA A 84 6.29 -8.43 -30.48
C ALA A 84 6.34 -7.94 -31.95
N SER A 85 7.04 -6.84 -32.22
CA SER A 85 7.19 -6.27 -33.57
C SER A 85 8.45 -6.75 -34.30
N ARG A 86 9.33 -7.51 -33.64
CA ARG A 86 10.50 -8.12 -34.29
C ARG A 86 10.01 -9.35 -35.06
N ASP A 87 10.33 -9.40 -36.36
CA ASP A 87 10.29 -10.64 -37.15
C ASP A 87 11.34 -11.59 -36.59
N LEU A 88 10.95 -12.33 -35.54
CA LEU A 88 11.70 -13.48 -35.07
C LEU A 88 11.17 -14.66 -35.88
N GLU A 89 12.06 -15.57 -36.30
CA GLU A 89 11.72 -16.87 -36.92
C GLU A 89 10.89 -17.79 -35.99
N LEU A 90 10.33 -17.24 -34.91
CA LEU A 90 9.54 -17.88 -33.88
C LEU A 90 8.05 -17.77 -34.21
N ASP A 91 7.29 -18.76 -33.73
CA ASP A 91 5.84 -18.73 -33.78
C ASP A 91 5.26 -17.54 -32.99
N GLU A 92 4.13 -17.00 -33.45
CA GLU A 92 3.45 -15.84 -32.84
C GLU A 92 3.19 -16.06 -31.34
N GLN A 93 2.87 -17.29 -30.95
CA GLN A 93 2.63 -17.68 -29.54
C GLN A 93 3.91 -17.54 -28.70
N ALA A 94 5.03 -18.05 -29.19
CA ALA A 94 6.31 -17.99 -28.49
C ALA A 94 6.82 -16.54 -28.34
N VAL A 95 6.59 -15.71 -29.37
CA VAL A 95 6.90 -14.28 -29.31
C VAL A 95 6.04 -13.57 -28.26
N ALA A 96 4.74 -13.83 -28.25
CA ALA A 96 3.82 -13.25 -27.29
C ALA A 96 4.15 -13.64 -25.85
N GLU A 97 4.38 -14.93 -25.60
CA GLU A 97 4.74 -15.44 -24.28
C GLU A 97 6.03 -14.79 -23.76
N ARG A 98 7.07 -14.76 -24.60
CA ARG A 98 8.36 -14.18 -24.23
C ARG A 98 8.23 -12.69 -23.93
N ALA A 99 7.54 -11.93 -24.77
CA ALA A 99 7.31 -10.50 -24.57
C ALA A 99 6.54 -10.22 -23.27
N LEU A 100 5.53 -11.05 -22.97
CA LEU A 100 4.71 -10.92 -21.77
C LEU A 100 5.51 -11.21 -20.49
N ARG A 101 6.30 -12.29 -20.47
CA ARG A 101 7.19 -12.63 -19.36
C ARG A 101 8.25 -11.55 -19.11
N VAL A 102 8.82 -10.97 -20.18
CA VAL A 102 9.76 -9.84 -20.07
C VAL A 102 9.09 -8.62 -19.47
N ALA A 103 7.88 -8.27 -19.91
CA ALA A 103 7.16 -7.14 -19.32
C ALA A 103 6.86 -7.36 -17.85
N LEU A 104 6.33 -8.53 -17.47
CA LEU A 104 6.06 -8.86 -16.07
C LEU A 104 7.34 -8.79 -15.22
N ALA A 105 8.46 -9.29 -15.75
CA ALA A 105 9.76 -9.20 -15.07
C ALA A 105 10.24 -7.76 -14.89
N ILE A 106 10.02 -6.88 -15.87
CA ILE A 106 10.37 -5.45 -15.76
C ILE A 106 9.46 -4.74 -14.74
N ILE A 107 8.15 -4.98 -14.79
CA ILE A 107 7.16 -4.37 -13.88
C ILE A 107 7.47 -4.76 -12.42
N THR A 108 7.89 -6.00 -12.19
CA THR A 108 8.15 -6.54 -10.86
C THR A 108 9.63 -6.48 -10.45
N GLU A 109 10.47 -5.84 -11.26
CA GLU A 109 11.93 -5.78 -11.11
C GLU A 109 12.62 -7.15 -10.94
N ALA A 110 11.96 -8.20 -11.44
CA ALA A 110 12.34 -9.60 -11.32
C ALA A 110 12.52 -10.07 -9.86
N VAL A 111 11.86 -9.41 -8.90
CA VAL A 111 11.92 -9.77 -7.47
C VAL A 111 11.06 -11.01 -7.16
N PRO A 112 9.77 -11.08 -7.54
CA PRO A 112 8.96 -12.28 -7.34
C PRO A 112 9.21 -13.27 -8.49
N GLY A 113 10.38 -13.93 -8.48
CA GLY A 113 10.79 -14.85 -9.56
C GLY A 113 9.74 -15.93 -9.90
N ALA A 114 9.05 -16.46 -8.89
CA ALA A 114 7.96 -17.42 -9.08
C ALA A 114 6.78 -16.84 -9.89
N ALA A 115 6.42 -15.58 -9.71
CA ALA A 115 5.34 -14.97 -10.50
C ALA A 115 5.75 -14.78 -11.97
N VAL A 116 7.01 -14.44 -12.22
CA VAL A 116 7.55 -14.28 -13.59
C VAL A 116 7.68 -15.62 -14.32
N LEU A 117 8.12 -16.67 -13.61
CA LEU A 117 8.38 -17.99 -14.21
C LEU A 117 7.14 -18.88 -14.22
N GLU A 118 6.32 -18.84 -13.17
CA GLU A 118 5.20 -19.76 -12.95
C GLU A 118 3.84 -19.05 -12.94
N GLY A 119 3.79 -17.74 -12.72
CA GLY A 119 2.54 -16.98 -12.68
C GLY A 119 1.83 -16.89 -14.04
N ILE A 120 2.57 -16.99 -15.14
CA ILE A 120 2.05 -17.17 -16.50
C ILE A 120 2.55 -18.52 -17.00
N THR A 121 1.63 -19.47 -17.14
CA THR A 121 1.95 -20.86 -17.52
C THR A 121 2.13 -21.00 -19.03
N LYS A 122 1.29 -20.32 -19.82
CA LYS A 122 1.34 -20.34 -21.29
C LYS A 122 0.59 -19.16 -21.90
N VAL A 123 0.94 -18.82 -23.14
CA VAL A 123 0.20 -17.86 -23.97
C VAL A 123 -0.19 -18.52 -25.28
N GLU A 124 -1.47 -18.47 -25.64
CA GLU A 124 -2.01 -19.13 -26.83
C GLU A 124 -2.68 -18.13 -27.77
N VAL A 125 -2.57 -18.38 -29.07
CA VAL A 125 -3.37 -17.71 -30.10
C VAL A 125 -4.55 -18.60 -30.45
N ARG A 126 -5.77 -18.16 -30.10
CA ARG A 126 -7.01 -18.93 -30.24
C ARG A 126 -7.96 -18.26 -31.24
N ARG A 127 -9.12 -18.88 -31.51
CA ARG A 127 -10.10 -18.39 -32.49
C ARG A 127 -11.45 -18.03 -31.86
N ASN A 128 -11.99 -16.90 -32.29
CA ASN A 128 -13.34 -16.45 -32.02
C ASN A 128 -14.38 -17.26 -32.82
N PRO A 129 -15.67 -17.24 -32.42
CA PRO A 129 -16.72 -17.93 -33.17
C PRO A 129 -16.88 -17.39 -34.60
N ASN A 130 -16.55 -16.10 -34.81
CA ASN A 130 -16.48 -15.45 -36.12
C ASN A 130 -15.21 -15.80 -36.93
N GLY A 131 -14.32 -16.64 -36.39
CA GLY A 131 -13.08 -17.08 -37.03
C GLY A 131 -11.86 -16.17 -36.82
N THR A 132 -12.02 -15.00 -36.19
CA THR A 132 -10.90 -14.09 -35.92
C THR A 132 -9.97 -14.65 -34.85
N ARG A 133 -8.68 -14.28 -34.89
CA ARG A 133 -7.67 -14.80 -33.96
C ARG A 133 -7.49 -13.81 -32.80
N TYR A 134 -7.38 -14.30 -31.57
CA TYR A 134 -7.17 -13.47 -30.38
C TYR A 134 -6.10 -14.10 -29.46
N LEU A 135 -5.62 -13.33 -28.48
CA LEU A 135 -4.61 -13.76 -27.52
C LEU A 135 -5.24 -14.26 -26.21
N SER A 136 -4.78 -15.40 -25.72
CA SER A 136 -5.22 -16.04 -24.47
C SER A 136 -4.06 -16.19 -23.50
N LEU A 137 -4.23 -15.68 -22.28
CA LEU A 137 -3.23 -15.63 -21.24
C LEU A 137 -3.58 -16.63 -20.13
N HIS A 138 -2.73 -17.63 -19.89
CA HIS A 138 -2.97 -18.61 -18.84
C HIS A 138 -2.21 -18.25 -17.56
N PHE A 139 -2.94 -17.73 -16.59
CA PHE A 139 -2.43 -17.41 -15.26
C PHE A 139 -2.48 -18.63 -14.33
N ALA A 140 -1.53 -18.68 -13.40
CA ALA A 140 -1.54 -19.57 -12.25
C ALA A 140 -1.42 -18.80 -10.95
N SER A 141 -1.77 -19.44 -9.84
CA SER A 141 -1.80 -18.84 -8.50
C SER A 141 -0.53 -18.11 -8.05
N PRO A 142 0.70 -18.49 -8.46
CA PRO A 142 1.91 -17.72 -8.15
C PRO A 142 1.85 -16.25 -8.60
N ILE A 143 0.95 -15.88 -9.53
CA ILE A 143 0.73 -14.48 -9.92
C ILE A 143 0.35 -13.59 -8.73
N ARG A 144 -0.27 -14.14 -7.68
CA ARG A 144 -0.63 -13.38 -6.47
C ARG A 144 0.58 -12.71 -5.81
N ALA A 145 1.75 -13.36 -5.89
CA ALA A 145 3.00 -12.85 -5.32
C ALA A 145 3.54 -11.62 -6.06
N ALA A 146 3.17 -11.40 -7.32
CA ALA A 146 3.50 -10.16 -8.04
C ALA A 146 2.63 -8.97 -7.61
N GLY A 147 1.50 -9.24 -6.95
CA GLY A 147 0.52 -8.24 -6.56
C GLY A 147 -0.45 -7.85 -7.70
N GLY A 148 -1.59 -7.30 -7.31
CA GLY A 148 -2.68 -6.95 -8.24
C GLY A 148 -2.27 -5.99 -9.35
N THR A 149 -1.44 -4.98 -9.06
CA THR A 149 -1.00 -4.01 -10.07
C THR A 149 -0.19 -4.67 -11.18
N ALA A 150 0.72 -5.58 -10.84
CA ALA A 150 1.53 -6.29 -11.83
C ALA A 150 0.67 -7.24 -12.68
N ALA A 151 -0.30 -7.93 -12.08
CA ALA A 151 -1.26 -8.76 -12.80
C ALA A 151 -2.11 -7.94 -13.79
N ALA A 152 -2.64 -6.79 -13.35
CA ALA A 152 -3.42 -5.88 -14.19
C ALA A 152 -2.61 -5.33 -15.37
N LEU A 153 -1.38 -4.88 -15.12
CA LEU A 153 -0.47 -4.38 -16.16
C LEU A 153 -0.07 -5.50 -17.13
N THR A 154 0.06 -6.74 -16.68
CA THR A 154 0.33 -7.88 -17.56
C THR A 154 -0.80 -8.09 -18.57
N ILE A 155 -2.06 -7.96 -18.15
CA ILE A 155 -3.22 -8.04 -19.04
C ILE A 155 -3.20 -6.88 -20.05
N LEU A 156 -2.86 -5.66 -19.60
CA LEU A 156 -2.70 -4.50 -20.47
C LEU A 156 -1.57 -4.70 -21.50
N VAL A 157 -0.43 -5.26 -21.09
CA VAL A 157 0.66 -5.61 -22.00
C VAL A 157 0.19 -6.66 -23.02
N GLY A 158 -0.63 -7.62 -22.60
CA GLY A 158 -1.26 -8.59 -23.51
C GLY A 158 -2.05 -7.91 -24.63
N ASP A 159 -2.79 -6.83 -24.31
CA ASP A 159 -3.49 -6.02 -25.31
C ASP A 159 -2.52 -5.29 -26.26
N VAL A 160 -1.41 -4.76 -25.76
CA VAL A 160 -0.39 -4.15 -26.64
C VAL A 160 0.25 -5.19 -27.56
N ILE A 161 0.61 -6.35 -27.04
CA ILE A 161 1.20 -7.45 -27.82
C ILE A 161 0.22 -7.93 -28.90
N ARG A 162 -1.04 -8.19 -28.56
CA ARG A 162 -2.03 -8.69 -29.51
C ARG A 162 -2.30 -7.69 -30.65
N ARG A 163 -2.27 -6.38 -30.37
CA ARG A 163 -2.34 -5.33 -31.40
C ARG A 163 -1.13 -5.33 -32.34
N LYS A 164 0.09 -5.52 -31.79
CA LYS A 164 1.31 -5.62 -32.60
C LYS A 164 1.36 -6.87 -33.48
N LEU A 165 0.78 -7.97 -33.00
CA LEU A 165 0.61 -9.21 -33.77
C LEU A 165 -0.62 -9.22 -34.68
N HIS A 166 -1.33 -8.09 -34.82
CA HIS A 166 -2.54 -7.97 -35.62
C HIS A 166 -3.64 -8.99 -35.25
N LEU A 167 -3.73 -9.33 -33.97
CA LEU A 167 -4.78 -10.17 -33.41
C LEU A 167 -5.98 -9.31 -32.98
N ASP A 168 -7.17 -9.88 -33.19
CA ASP A 168 -8.45 -9.29 -32.82
C ASP A 168 -8.70 -9.38 -31.31
N ARG A 169 -9.76 -8.73 -30.84
CA ARG A 169 -10.21 -8.79 -29.44
C ARG A 169 -10.78 -10.16 -29.11
N PHE A 170 -10.64 -10.56 -27.85
CA PHE A 170 -11.38 -11.68 -27.29
C PHE A 170 -12.89 -11.38 -27.31
N LEU A 171 -13.68 -12.33 -27.83
CA LEU A 171 -15.14 -12.28 -27.83
C LEU A 171 -15.67 -13.45 -26.98
N PRO A 172 -16.00 -13.21 -25.70
CA PRO A 172 -16.57 -14.24 -24.84
C PRO A 172 -18.02 -14.55 -25.22
N SER A 173 -18.47 -15.79 -24.99
CA SER A 173 -19.90 -16.11 -24.97
C SER A 173 -20.54 -15.74 -23.63
N GLU A 174 -21.87 -15.63 -23.57
CA GLU A 174 -22.57 -15.38 -22.31
C GLU A 174 -22.34 -16.51 -21.29
N GLU A 175 -22.25 -17.77 -21.73
CA GLU A 175 -21.89 -18.88 -20.85
C GLU A 175 -20.47 -18.77 -20.29
N GLU A 176 -19.52 -18.27 -21.10
CA GLU A 176 -18.16 -18.00 -20.63
C GLU A 176 -18.13 -16.86 -19.62
N ILE A 177 -18.97 -15.83 -19.79
CA ILE A 177 -19.07 -14.71 -18.84
C ILE A 177 -19.63 -15.18 -17.50
N GLU A 178 -20.76 -15.89 -17.49
CA GLU A 178 -21.35 -16.39 -16.25
C GLU A 178 -20.44 -17.43 -15.56
N ARG A 179 -19.60 -18.14 -16.34
CA ARG A 179 -18.55 -19.00 -15.77
C ARG A 179 -17.54 -18.22 -14.94
N TYR A 180 -17.16 -17.00 -15.31
CA TYR A 180 -16.27 -16.17 -14.48
C TYR A 180 -16.95 -15.70 -13.19
N VAL A 181 -18.24 -15.41 -13.24
CA VAL A 181 -19.03 -15.03 -12.05
C VAL A 181 -19.07 -16.19 -11.06
N GLU A 182 -19.46 -17.39 -11.53
CA GLU A 182 -19.51 -18.60 -10.70
C GLU A 182 -18.11 -18.96 -10.14
N GLU A 183 -17.06 -18.87 -10.95
CA GLU A 183 -15.70 -19.12 -10.47
C GLU A 183 -15.22 -18.10 -9.43
N ALA A 184 -15.59 -16.83 -9.55
CA ALA A 184 -15.21 -15.79 -8.59
C ALA A 184 -15.90 -15.99 -7.23
N GLU A 185 -17.20 -16.30 -7.25
CA GLU A 185 -17.97 -16.61 -6.03
C GLU A 185 -17.40 -17.84 -5.31
N LEU A 186 -17.21 -18.94 -6.04
CA LEU A 186 -16.63 -20.17 -5.47
C LEU A 186 -15.19 -19.95 -4.97
N TYR A 187 -14.40 -19.14 -5.67
CA TYR A 187 -13.04 -18.85 -5.23
C TYR A 187 -13.01 -18.00 -3.96
N ALA A 188 -13.94 -17.04 -3.81
CA ALA A 188 -14.06 -16.19 -2.62
C ALA A 188 -14.43 -17.00 -1.35
N GLU A 189 -15.16 -18.11 -1.50
CA GLU A 189 -15.46 -19.02 -0.39
C GLU A 189 -14.23 -19.84 0.05
N LEU A 190 -13.34 -20.16 -0.89
CA LEU A 190 -12.17 -21.01 -0.65
C LEU A 190 -10.97 -20.21 -0.17
N GLU A 191 -10.79 -19.01 -0.71
CA GLU A 191 -9.65 -18.15 -0.51
C GLU A 191 -10.12 -16.72 -0.23
N HIS A 192 -9.53 -16.07 0.77
CA HIS A 192 -9.88 -14.69 1.08
C HIS A 192 -9.36 -13.74 -0.01
N LEU A 193 -10.28 -13.18 -0.80
CA LEU A 193 -10.00 -12.14 -1.78
C LEU A 193 -9.84 -10.78 -1.10
N GLN A 194 -8.86 -9.98 -1.53
CA GLN A 194 -8.66 -8.61 -1.04
C GLN A 194 -9.75 -7.62 -1.50
N PHE A 195 -10.56 -8.04 -2.47
CA PHE A 195 -11.64 -7.27 -3.07
C PHE A 195 -12.69 -8.25 -3.60
N THR A 196 -13.94 -8.07 -3.19
CA THR A 196 -15.05 -8.90 -3.63
C THR A 196 -15.93 -8.07 -4.57
N PRO A 197 -15.82 -8.28 -5.91
CA PRO A 197 -16.57 -7.51 -6.88
C PRO A 197 -18.02 -7.97 -6.94
N SER A 198 -18.91 -7.08 -7.42
CA SER A 198 -20.25 -7.50 -7.77
C SER A 198 -20.23 -8.39 -9.02
N PRO A 199 -21.20 -9.31 -9.19
CA PRO A 199 -21.37 -10.07 -10.41
C PRO A 199 -21.45 -9.21 -11.67
N GLU A 200 -22.05 -8.02 -11.58
CA GLU A 200 -22.14 -7.07 -12.70
C GLU A 200 -20.78 -6.52 -13.12
N ASP A 201 -19.89 -6.23 -12.16
CA ASP A 201 -18.55 -5.72 -12.46
C ASP A 201 -17.68 -6.80 -13.12
N ILE A 202 -17.84 -8.06 -12.70
CA ILE A 202 -17.21 -9.21 -13.37
C ILE A 202 -17.72 -9.31 -14.82
N ARG A 203 -19.04 -9.27 -15.03
CA ARG A 203 -19.64 -9.31 -16.38
C ARG A 203 -19.13 -8.16 -17.25
N LEU A 204 -19.08 -6.95 -16.69
CA LEU A 204 -18.57 -5.76 -17.37
C LEU A 204 -17.11 -5.95 -17.78
N ALA A 205 -16.25 -6.43 -16.88
CA ALA A 205 -14.85 -6.66 -17.18
C ALA A 205 -14.65 -7.73 -18.26
N VAL A 206 -15.24 -8.91 -18.08
CA VAL A 206 -15.05 -10.04 -19.03
C VAL A 206 -15.54 -9.67 -20.43
N ARG A 207 -16.67 -8.95 -20.55
CA ARG A 207 -17.20 -8.49 -21.85
C ARG A 207 -16.27 -7.53 -22.57
N ASN A 208 -15.48 -6.73 -21.85
CA ASN A 208 -14.67 -5.67 -22.43
C ASN A 208 -13.18 -6.01 -22.54
N LEU A 209 -12.70 -7.02 -21.81
CA LEU A 209 -11.29 -7.42 -21.86
C LEU A 209 -10.87 -7.80 -23.29
N PRO A 210 -9.80 -7.20 -23.84
CA PRO A 210 -9.37 -7.44 -25.21
C PRO A 210 -8.62 -8.76 -25.39
N VAL A 211 -8.20 -9.41 -24.30
CA VAL A 211 -7.51 -10.70 -24.26
C VAL A 211 -8.25 -11.64 -23.31
N GLU A 212 -8.19 -12.95 -23.58
CA GLU A 212 -8.77 -13.96 -22.69
C GLU A 212 -7.87 -14.11 -21.45
N VAL A 213 -8.43 -13.93 -20.26
CA VAL A 213 -7.76 -14.18 -18.98
C VAL A 213 -8.20 -15.54 -18.48
N THR A 214 -7.39 -16.56 -18.69
CA THR A 214 -7.70 -17.95 -18.32
C THR A 214 -6.55 -18.55 -17.53
N GLY A 215 -6.54 -19.86 -17.29
CA GLY A 215 -5.54 -20.48 -16.44
C GLY A 215 -5.77 -21.96 -16.23
N GLU A 216 -4.84 -22.58 -15.50
CA GLU A 216 -5.01 -23.94 -15.02
C GLU A 216 -5.86 -23.98 -13.74
N PRO A 217 -6.50 -25.12 -13.43
CA PRO A 217 -7.17 -25.33 -12.15
C PRO A 217 -6.24 -25.09 -10.96
N THR A 218 -6.66 -24.24 -10.03
CA THR A 218 -5.91 -24.02 -8.77
C THR A 218 -6.22 -25.11 -7.75
N ASN A 219 -7.50 -25.45 -7.59
CA ASN A 219 -7.95 -26.48 -6.66
C ASN A 219 -8.87 -27.46 -7.40
N LYS A 220 -8.56 -28.76 -7.32
CA LYS A 220 -9.33 -29.83 -7.98
C LYS A 220 -10.63 -30.19 -7.23
N GLU A 221 -10.81 -29.69 -6.01
CA GLU A 221 -12.03 -29.86 -5.22
C GLU A 221 -13.08 -28.78 -5.54
N ALA A 222 -12.62 -27.64 -6.07
CA ALA A 222 -13.47 -26.52 -6.47
C ALA A 222 -14.01 -26.74 -7.89
N VAL A 223 -15.26 -27.22 -7.99
CA VAL A 223 -15.88 -27.61 -9.26
C VAL A 223 -17.10 -26.75 -9.54
N VAL A 224 -17.16 -26.16 -10.73
CA VAL A 224 -18.35 -25.42 -11.16
C VAL A 224 -19.53 -26.34 -11.45
N THR A 225 -20.72 -25.82 -11.21
CA THR A 225 -21.99 -26.53 -11.25
C THR A 225 -22.82 -26.16 -12.48
N ALA A 226 -22.95 -24.86 -12.77
CA ALA A 226 -23.85 -24.37 -13.83
C ALA A 226 -23.16 -24.36 -15.19
N HIS A 227 -21.97 -23.76 -15.30
CA HIS A 227 -21.35 -23.47 -16.59
C HIS A 227 -20.25 -24.49 -16.95
N ARG A 228 -20.65 -25.75 -17.17
CA ARG A 228 -19.73 -26.88 -17.41
C ARG A 228 -19.43 -27.13 -18.89
N ASN A 229 -18.28 -27.75 -19.15
CA ASN A 229 -17.83 -28.28 -20.45
C ASN A 229 -17.73 -27.23 -21.56
N LEU A 230 -17.33 -26.01 -21.20
CA LEU A 230 -17.07 -24.95 -22.19
C LEU A 230 -15.89 -25.33 -23.08
N PRO A 231 -16.04 -25.30 -24.43
CA PRO A 231 -15.01 -25.76 -25.36
C PRO A 231 -13.65 -25.07 -25.17
N ARG A 232 -13.67 -23.79 -24.78
CA ARG A 232 -12.45 -23.00 -24.56
C ARG A 232 -11.75 -23.29 -23.24
N VAL A 233 -12.48 -23.69 -22.21
CA VAL A 233 -11.91 -23.91 -20.87
C VAL A 233 -11.35 -25.33 -20.75
N GLY A 234 -12.01 -26.32 -21.35
CA GLY A 234 -11.51 -27.71 -21.38
C GLY A 234 -11.60 -28.45 -20.03
N HIS A 235 -12.05 -27.80 -18.96
CA HIS A 235 -12.28 -28.41 -17.64
C HIS A 235 -13.35 -27.67 -16.82
N ASN A 236 -13.75 -28.27 -15.70
CA ASN A 236 -14.83 -27.77 -14.83
C ASN A 236 -14.35 -27.28 -13.45
N PHE A 237 -13.05 -27.14 -13.25
CA PHE A 237 -12.47 -26.62 -12.00
C PHE A 237 -12.26 -25.11 -12.03
N VAL A 238 -12.21 -24.49 -10.84
CA VAL A 238 -11.94 -23.05 -10.66
C VAL A 238 -10.51 -22.68 -11.05
N ARG A 239 -10.37 -21.63 -11.86
CA ARG A 239 -9.08 -21.08 -12.35
C ARG A 239 -8.61 -19.92 -11.46
N GLY A 240 -8.15 -20.23 -10.25
CA GLY A 240 -7.80 -19.23 -9.24
C GLY A 240 -6.81 -18.16 -9.72
N GLY A 241 -5.79 -18.54 -10.52
CA GLY A 241 -4.86 -17.56 -11.11
C GLY A 241 -5.55 -16.52 -12.02
N ALA A 242 -6.51 -16.96 -12.82
CA ALA A 242 -7.30 -16.09 -13.69
C ALA A 242 -8.22 -15.16 -12.88
N ILE A 243 -8.89 -15.72 -11.86
CA ILE A 243 -9.76 -14.95 -10.96
C ILE A 243 -8.97 -13.90 -10.19
N LEU A 244 -7.79 -14.24 -9.65
CA LEU A 244 -6.93 -13.27 -8.97
C LEU A 244 -6.49 -12.13 -9.90
N ALA A 245 -6.06 -12.46 -11.12
CA ALA A 245 -5.64 -11.45 -12.09
C ALA A 245 -6.79 -10.53 -12.54
N LEU A 246 -8.01 -11.06 -12.63
CA LEU A 246 -9.21 -10.29 -12.93
C LEU A 246 -9.65 -9.41 -11.75
N VAL A 247 -9.78 -10.01 -10.58
CA VAL A 247 -10.43 -9.41 -9.41
C VAL A 247 -9.46 -8.53 -8.61
N GLU A 248 -8.38 -9.11 -8.08
CA GLU A 248 -7.35 -8.36 -7.34
C GLU A 248 -6.46 -7.52 -8.28
N GLY A 249 -6.44 -7.87 -9.57
CA GLY A 249 -5.76 -7.10 -10.60
C GLY A 249 -6.63 -6.03 -11.24
N VAL A 250 -7.32 -6.38 -12.33
CA VAL A 250 -8.02 -5.40 -13.19
C VAL A 250 -9.08 -4.60 -12.43
N LEU A 251 -9.95 -5.27 -11.68
CA LEU A 251 -11.06 -4.61 -10.98
C LEU A 251 -10.55 -3.79 -9.79
N GLN A 252 -9.84 -4.41 -8.83
CA GLN A 252 -9.35 -3.71 -7.64
C GLN A 252 -8.39 -2.56 -7.97
N LYS A 253 -7.58 -2.69 -9.04
CA LYS A 253 -6.60 -1.67 -9.44
C LYS A 253 -7.08 -0.82 -10.62
N ALA A 254 -8.37 -0.80 -10.92
CA ALA A 254 -8.92 -0.01 -12.04
C ALA A 254 -8.49 1.47 -12.04
N PRO A 255 -8.51 2.23 -10.91
CA PRO A 255 -8.08 3.63 -10.89
C PRO A 255 -6.60 3.80 -11.26
N LYS A 256 -5.74 2.86 -10.82
CA LYS A 256 -4.31 2.90 -11.13
C LYS A 256 -4.06 2.46 -12.58
N LEU A 257 -4.81 1.48 -13.08
CA LEU A 257 -4.73 1.02 -14.47
C LEU A 257 -5.14 2.11 -15.46
N LEU A 258 -6.19 2.88 -15.14
CA LEU A 258 -6.65 4.04 -15.93
C LEU A 258 -5.54 5.07 -16.17
N LYS A 259 -4.78 5.43 -15.11
CA LYS A 259 -3.64 6.36 -15.25
C LYS A 259 -2.65 5.92 -16.31
N TYR A 260 -2.39 4.61 -16.45
CA TYR A 260 -1.50 4.09 -17.49
C TYR A 260 -2.20 4.06 -18.85
N VAL A 261 -3.46 3.65 -18.94
CA VAL A 261 -4.25 3.67 -20.18
C VAL A 261 -4.27 5.07 -20.80
N GLU A 262 -4.58 6.10 -20.00
CA GLU A 262 -4.60 7.50 -20.42
C GLU A 262 -3.22 7.99 -20.85
N LYS A 263 -2.19 7.71 -20.04
CA LYS A 263 -0.81 8.13 -20.33
C LYS A 263 -0.26 7.50 -21.62
N LEU A 264 -0.73 6.31 -21.96
CA LEU A 264 -0.30 5.56 -23.15
C LEU A 264 -1.25 5.74 -24.34
N GLU A 265 -2.31 6.52 -24.19
CA GLU A 265 -3.34 6.77 -25.21
C GLU A 265 -3.91 5.47 -25.79
N LEU A 266 -4.16 4.46 -24.94
CA LEU A 266 -4.69 3.17 -25.35
C LEU A 266 -6.23 3.22 -25.45
N ASP A 267 -6.76 3.06 -26.67
CA ASP A 267 -8.20 2.98 -26.93
C ASP A 267 -8.83 1.68 -26.41
N GLY A 268 -10.14 1.69 -26.15
CA GLY A 268 -10.92 0.48 -25.85
C GLY A 268 -10.95 0.05 -24.37
N TRP A 269 -10.40 0.86 -23.48
CA TRP A 269 -10.39 0.67 -22.02
C TRP A 269 -11.29 1.65 -21.26
N ASP A 270 -12.09 2.47 -21.96
CA ASP A 270 -12.95 3.50 -21.37
C ASP A 270 -13.94 2.97 -20.32
N TRP A 271 -14.31 1.69 -20.42
CA TRP A 271 -15.19 1.02 -19.46
C TRP A 271 -14.60 0.96 -18.04
N LEU A 272 -13.27 1.05 -17.90
CA LEU A 272 -12.62 1.12 -16.59
C LEU A 272 -13.01 2.38 -15.82
N HIS A 273 -13.38 3.49 -16.48
CA HIS A 273 -13.88 4.69 -15.80
C HIS A 273 -15.10 4.36 -14.96
N LYS A 274 -16.05 3.56 -15.48
CA LYS A 274 -17.23 3.15 -14.73
C LYS A 274 -16.89 2.32 -13.50
N VAL A 275 -15.88 1.45 -13.59
CA VAL A 275 -15.42 0.64 -12.45
C VAL A 275 -14.71 1.52 -11.42
N ALA A 276 -13.85 2.43 -11.87
CA ALA A 276 -13.12 3.34 -11.00
C ALA A 276 -14.04 4.37 -10.33
N GLU A 277 -15.06 4.86 -11.03
CA GLU A 277 -16.12 5.71 -10.49
C GLU A 277 -16.92 4.95 -9.46
N LYS A 278 -17.39 3.72 -9.74
CA LYS A 278 -18.07 2.89 -8.73
C LYS A 278 -17.21 2.61 -7.50
N LEU A 279 -15.89 2.44 -7.66
CA LEU A 279 -14.99 2.26 -6.51
C LEU A 279 -14.83 3.56 -5.72
N GLN A 280 -14.71 4.71 -6.39
CA GLN A 280 -14.64 6.01 -5.75
C GLN A 280 -15.97 6.41 -5.11
N VAL A 281 -17.10 6.04 -5.72
CA VAL A 281 -18.46 6.26 -5.22
C VAL A 281 -18.74 5.28 -4.09
N ALA A 282 -18.32 4.01 -4.16
CA ALA A 282 -18.33 3.16 -2.97
C ALA A 282 -17.44 3.72 -1.84
N GLU A 283 -16.36 4.42 -2.17
CA GLU A 283 -15.54 5.18 -1.20
C GLU A 283 -16.17 6.53 -0.79
N ARG A 284 -17.11 7.10 -1.57
CA ARG A 284 -17.70 8.45 -1.38
C ARG A 284 -19.16 8.47 -0.93
N ASP A 285 -20.03 7.57 -1.39
CA ASP A 285 -21.36 7.31 -0.85
C ASP A 285 -21.25 6.76 0.58
N GLN A 286 -20.11 6.13 0.92
CA GLN A 286 -19.71 5.86 2.31
C GLN A 286 -19.32 7.13 3.09
N THR A 287 -19.17 8.27 2.43
CA THR A 287 -18.97 9.61 3.03
C THR A 287 -20.13 10.59 2.78
N GLU A 288 -21.10 10.30 1.90
CA GLU A 288 -22.12 11.27 1.44
C GLU A 288 -23.57 10.73 1.46
N GLU A 289 -23.87 9.47 1.81
CA GLU A 289 -25.27 9.05 2.11
C GLU A 289 -25.72 9.57 3.49
N GLY A 290 -25.83 10.89 3.60
CA GLY A 290 -26.37 11.62 4.74
C GLY A 290 -26.88 13.03 4.40
N GLU A 291 -26.83 13.48 3.14
CA GLU A 291 -27.35 14.79 2.76
C GLU A 291 -28.48 14.65 1.73
N GLU A 292 -29.72 14.51 2.21
CA GLU A 292 -30.92 15.06 1.54
C GLU A 292 -32.11 15.03 2.52
N GLU A 293 -32.25 16.09 3.35
CA GLU A 293 -33.47 16.91 3.48
C GLU A 293 -33.23 18.08 4.47
N GLU A 294 -33.78 19.25 4.12
CA GLU A 294 -33.46 20.60 4.62
C GLU A 294 -33.90 20.91 6.06
N GLY A 295 -33.07 21.68 6.81
CA GLY A 295 -33.56 22.75 7.70
C GLY A 295 -33.21 22.71 9.20
N GLU A 296 -32.39 23.71 9.61
CA GLU A 296 -32.31 24.38 10.93
C GLU A 296 -31.54 23.73 12.13
N GLU A 297 -30.44 24.42 12.47
CA GLU A 297 -29.85 24.73 13.80
C GLU A 297 -29.29 23.63 14.73
N GLU A 298 -27.97 23.76 14.99
CA GLU A 298 -27.19 23.46 16.21
C GLU A 298 -27.38 22.13 16.96
N GLU A 299 -26.38 21.24 16.84
CA GLU A 299 -25.55 20.66 17.93
C GLU A 299 -25.00 19.28 17.50
N GLY A 300 -23.66 19.19 17.40
CA GLY A 300 -22.88 17.95 17.50
C GLY A 300 -23.28 16.78 16.59
N GLU A 301 -22.78 16.74 15.36
CA GLU A 301 -22.83 15.54 14.53
C GLU A 301 -21.49 14.79 14.59
N GLU A 302 -21.57 13.60 15.18
CA GLU A 302 -20.55 12.56 15.14
C GLU A 302 -20.43 12.06 13.69
N GLU A 303 -19.33 12.38 13.01
CA GLU A 303 -18.94 11.72 11.76
C GLU A 303 -18.67 10.23 12.09
N GLU A 304 -19.65 9.34 11.86
CA GLU A 304 -19.45 7.89 11.92
C GLU A 304 -18.57 7.40 10.75
N GLY A 305 -17.28 7.72 10.83
CA GLY A 305 -16.25 7.23 9.91
C GLY A 305 -16.02 5.72 10.05
N GLU A 306 -15.88 5.06 8.91
CA GLU A 306 -16.15 3.64 8.74
C GLU A 306 -15.25 2.64 9.51
N GLU A 307 -15.93 1.64 10.07
CA GLU A 307 -15.45 0.46 10.79
C GLU A 307 -14.57 -0.55 9.98
N ARG A 308 -13.81 -0.14 8.97
CA ARG A 308 -13.10 -1.09 8.06
C ARG A 308 -12.13 -2.02 8.80
N TYR A 309 -11.34 -1.51 9.76
CA TYR A 309 -10.47 -2.37 10.56
C TYR A 309 -11.23 -3.14 11.66
N LEU A 310 -12.41 -2.64 12.06
CA LEU A 310 -13.27 -3.26 13.07
C LEU A 310 -14.01 -4.50 12.52
N LYS A 311 -14.35 -4.51 11.21
CA LYS A 311 -14.97 -5.67 10.52
C LYS A 311 -14.15 -6.95 10.57
N GLU A 312 -12.84 -6.86 10.84
CA GLU A 312 -11.91 -8.00 10.91
C GLU A 312 -11.30 -8.21 12.31
N VAL A 313 -11.99 -7.76 13.37
CA VAL A 313 -11.53 -8.00 14.75
C VAL A 313 -11.70 -9.47 15.09
N ILE A 314 -10.57 -10.15 15.28
CA ILE A 314 -10.48 -11.54 15.73
C ILE A 314 -10.15 -11.52 17.22
N GLY A 315 -10.66 -12.50 17.98
CA GLY A 315 -10.30 -12.68 19.39
C GLY A 315 -8.78 -12.66 19.60
N GLY A 316 -8.31 -11.83 20.54
CA GLY A 316 -6.89 -11.61 20.84
C GLY A 316 -6.23 -10.43 20.12
N ARG A 317 -6.94 -9.72 19.23
CA ARG A 317 -6.49 -8.45 18.65
C ARG A 317 -7.24 -7.30 19.31
N PRO A 318 -6.60 -6.48 20.16
CA PRO A 318 -7.27 -5.35 20.78
C PRO A 318 -7.59 -4.27 19.75
N VAL A 319 -8.72 -3.60 19.98
CA VAL A 319 -9.06 -2.32 19.35
C VAL A 319 -8.52 -1.23 20.27
N PHE A 320 -7.62 -0.38 19.76
CA PHE A 320 -6.97 0.64 20.58
C PHE A 320 -7.79 1.93 20.70
N CYS A 321 -8.47 2.32 19.63
CA CYS A 321 -9.43 3.43 19.60
C CYS A 321 -10.50 3.12 18.55
N HIS A 322 -11.67 3.74 18.67
CA HIS A 322 -12.67 3.75 17.61
C HIS A 322 -12.34 4.82 16.55
N PRO A 323 -12.89 4.71 15.32
CA PRO A 323 -12.75 5.75 14.30
C PRO A 323 -13.15 7.12 14.85
N HIS A 324 -12.37 8.15 14.58
CA HIS A 324 -12.61 9.54 15.01
C HIS A 324 -12.85 9.73 16.53
N ALA A 325 -12.54 8.72 17.35
CA ALA A 325 -12.87 8.75 18.76
C ALA A 325 -12.04 9.81 19.49
N ARG A 326 -12.72 10.65 20.26
CA ARG A 326 -12.07 11.57 21.20
C ARG A 326 -11.20 10.77 22.16
N GLY A 327 -9.96 11.21 22.37
CA GLY A 327 -8.99 10.45 23.17
C GLY A 327 -8.20 9.39 22.39
N GLY A 328 -8.50 9.20 21.10
CA GLY A 328 -7.72 8.35 20.21
C GLY A 328 -6.30 8.86 19.97
N PHE A 329 -5.64 8.26 18.98
CA PHE A 329 -4.30 8.70 18.58
C PHE A 329 -4.34 10.07 17.90
N ARG A 330 -3.58 11.04 18.43
CA ARG A 330 -3.42 12.36 17.83
C ARG A 330 -2.48 12.26 16.62
N LEU A 331 -2.96 12.64 15.44
CA LEU A 331 -2.14 12.62 14.22
C LEU A 331 -1.04 13.69 14.29
N ARG A 332 0.22 13.25 14.25
CA ARG A 332 1.38 14.13 14.11
C ARG A 332 2.13 13.78 12.83
N TYR A 333 2.26 14.73 11.92
CA TYR A 333 3.06 14.49 10.72
C TYR A 333 4.55 14.53 11.03
N GLY A 334 5.27 13.49 10.62
CA GLY A 334 6.73 13.52 10.70
C GLY A 334 7.37 12.17 10.42
N ARG A 335 8.71 12.19 10.43
CA ARG A 335 9.53 11.01 10.18
C ARG A 335 10.68 10.98 11.18
N ALA A 336 10.69 9.95 12.00
CA ALA A 336 11.80 9.61 12.88
C ALA A 336 12.83 8.74 12.14
N ARG A 337 13.99 8.53 12.76
CA ARG A 337 15.09 7.74 12.17
C ARG A 337 14.70 6.29 11.85
N ASN A 338 13.72 5.77 12.57
CA ASN A 338 13.20 4.40 12.51
C ASN A 338 11.77 4.32 11.92
N THR A 339 11.22 5.42 11.36
CA THR A 339 9.88 5.43 10.74
C THR A 339 9.93 5.93 9.28
N GLY A 340 8.78 5.90 8.60
CA GLY A 340 8.58 6.52 7.30
C GLY A 340 8.60 5.59 6.08
N TYR A 341 8.55 4.27 6.29
CA TYR A 341 8.25 3.30 5.25
C TYR A 341 7.27 2.26 5.82
N ALA A 342 5.97 2.47 5.60
CA ALA A 342 4.87 1.70 6.19
C ALA A 342 5.01 1.49 7.71
N THR A 343 5.59 2.49 8.39
CA THR A 343 5.95 2.43 9.82
C THR A 343 5.56 3.74 10.49
N VAL A 344 4.74 3.63 11.54
CA VAL A 344 4.28 4.73 12.39
C VAL A 344 5.08 4.80 13.69
N GLY A 345 5.25 6.02 14.20
CA GLY A 345 5.88 6.23 15.50
C GLY A 345 4.84 6.28 16.61
N MET A 346 5.08 5.56 17.70
CA MET A 346 4.26 5.60 18.90
C MET A 346 5.15 5.84 20.12
N HIS A 347 4.64 6.60 21.09
CA HIS A 347 5.39 6.83 22.30
C HIS A 347 5.54 5.53 23.11
N PRO A 348 6.75 5.16 23.58
CA PRO A 348 6.95 3.94 24.36
C PRO A 348 6.08 3.84 25.61
N ALA A 349 5.78 4.97 26.28
CA ALA A 349 4.85 4.96 27.42
C ALA A 349 3.47 4.43 27.02
N THR A 350 2.94 4.83 25.87
CA THR A 350 1.65 4.35 25.34
C THR A 350 1.68 2.84 25.15
N MET A 351 2.79 2.28 24.61
CA MET A 351 2.96 0.84 24.47
C MET A 351 2.84 0.08 25.80
N TYR A 352 3.48 0.58 26.87
CA TYR A 352 3.41 -0.05 28.20
C TYR A 352 2.04 0.04 28.85
N ILE A 353 1.35 1.19 28.68
CA ILE A 353 0.01 1.41 29.21
C ILE A 353 -1.01 0.53 28.49
N LEU A 354 -0.87 0.34 27.18
CA LEU A 354 -1.68 -0.57 26.37
C LEU A 354 -1.28 -2.05 26.53
N GLU A 355 -0.91 -2.42 27.77
CA GLU A 355 -0.51 -3.77 28.17
C GLU A 355 0.55 -4.45 27.29
N GLU A 356 1.41 -3.67 26.62
CA GLU A 356 2.47 -4.18 25.75
C GLU A 356 1.94 -4.95 24.52
N PHE A 357 0.66 -4.76 24.15
CA PHE A 357 0.11 -5.27 22.89
C PHE A 357 0.76 -4.62 21.66
N PRO A 358 0.86 -3.28 21.56
CA PRO A 358 1.76 -2.66 20.61
C PRO A 358 3.20 -2.81 21.11
N ALA A 359 4.01 -3.51 20.34
CA ALA A 359 5.44 -3.66 20.55
C ALA A 359 6.20 -3.22 19.30
N VAL A 360 7.53 -3.15 19.41
CA VAL A 360 8.38 -2.82 18.26
C VAL A 360 8.19 -3.90 17.18
N GLY A 361 7.68 -3.49 16.01
CA GLY A 361 7.38 -4.43 14.92
C GLY A 361 5.94 -4.94 14.89
N THR A 362 5.10 -4.62 15.89
CA THR A 362 3.67 -4.97 15.83
C THR A 362 3.02 -4.24 14.66
N GLN A 363 2.32 -4.98 13.81
CA GLN A 363 1.52 -4.41 12.74
C GLN A 363 0.16 -3.96 13.30
N LEU A 364 -0.09 -2.66 13.24
CA LEU A 364 -1.40 -2.08 13.46
C LEU A 364 -2.16 -2.05 12.15
N LYS A 365 -3.46 -2.32 12.22
CA LYS A 365 -4.38 -1.88 11.18
C LYS A 365 -4.77 -0.44 11.49
N THR A 366 -4.64 0.41 10.49
CA THR A 366 -4.90 1.84 10.60
C THR A 366 -6.07 2.20 9.71
N GLU A 367 -6.82 3.22 10.13
CA GLU A 367 -7.89 3.79 9.34
C GLU A 367 -7.33 4.64 8.19
N PHE A 368 -6.39 5.53 8.52
CA PHE A 368 -5.68 6.41 7.59
C PHE A 368 -4.17 6.42 7.87
N PRO A 369 -3.31 6.77 6.89
CA PRO A 369 -3.59 6.90 5.45
C PRO A 369 -3.52 5.57 4.68
N GLY A 370 -3.10 4.49 5.33
CA GLY A 370 -2.94 3.16 4.73
C GLY A 370 -3.63 2.08 5.54
N LYS A 371 -3.73 0.87 5.00
CA LYS A 371 -4.44 -0.26 5.64
C LYS A 371 -3.75 -0.79 6.89
N ALA A 372 -2.43 -0.70 6.92
CA ALA A 372 -1.63 -1.20 8.02
C ALA A 372 -0.31 -0.45 8.12
N ALA A 373 0.20 -0.34 9.34
CA ALA A 373 1.52 0.21 9.60
C ALA A 373 2.20 -0.56 10.73
N THR A 374 3.52 -0.65 10.65
CA THR A 374 4.33 -1.23 11.71
C THR A 374 4.63 -0.20 12.78
N VAL A 375 4.64 -0.58 14.05
CA VAL A 375 4.94 0.33 15.15
C VAL A 375 6.44 0.40 15.41
N ALA A 376 6.97 1.62 15.52
CA ALA A 376 8.30 1.89 16.02
C ALA A 376 8.26 2.91 17.18
N PRO A 377 9.17 2.79 18.17
CA PRO A 377 9.19 3.68 19.31
C PRO A 377 9.74 5.05 18.94
N VAL A 378 9.05 6.11 19.36
CA VAL A 378 9.49 7.50 19.25
C VAL A 378 9.25 8.19 20.60
N ASP A 379 10.32 8.55 21.30
CA ASP A 379 10.30 9.11 22.65
C ASP A 379 10.24 10.64 22.70
N SER A 380 10.28 11.30 21.54
CA SER A 380 10.18 12.76 21.42
C SER A 380 8.77 13.29 21.18
N ILE A 381 7.79 12.41 20.98
CA ILE A 381 6.37 12.76 20.77
C ILE A 381 5.58 12.60 22.07
N GLU A 382 4.36 13.10 22.13
CA GLU A 382 3.56 13.03 23.35
C GLU A 382 3.08 11.61 23.66
N GLY A 383 3.20 11.20 24.93
CA GLY A 383 2.64 9.95 25.43
C GLY A 383 1.19 10.08 25.88
N PRO A 384 0.65 9.08 26.59
CA PRO A 384 -0.76 9.08 26.94
C PRO A 384 -1.07 10.00 28.13
N THR A 385 -2.31 10.45 28.22
CA THR A 385 -2.86 11.14 29.38
C THR A 385 -3.80 10.20 30.12
N LEU A 386 -3.55 9.99 31.40
CA LEU A 386 -4.20 8.97 32.21
C LEU A 386 -4.94 9.59 33.39
N LYS A 387 -6.10 9.02 33.72
CA LYS A 387 -6.77 9.21 35.00
C LYS A 387 -6.40 8.03 35.91
N LEU A 388 -5.90 8.34 37.10
CA LEU A 388 -5.53 7.35 38.11
C LEU A 388 -6.71 7.06 39.06
N LYS A 389 -6.67 5.91 39.74
CA LYS A 389 -7.69 5.47 40.72
C LYS A 389 -7.92 6.44 41.88
N ASN A 390 -6.98 7.34 42.14
CA ASN A 390 -7.10 8.38 43.16
C ASN A 390 -7.76 9.68 42.62
N GLY A 391 -8.22 9.69 41.37
CA GLY A 391 -8.81 10.84 40.68
C GLY A 391 -7.81 11.80 40.04
N SER A 392 -6.49 11.59 40.19
CA SER A 392 -5.48 12.46 39.59
C SER A 392 -5.36 12.22 38.08
N VAL A 393 -5.18 13.28 37.30
CA VAL A 393 -4.91 13.22 35.86
C VAL A 393 -3.45 13.54 35.60
N VAL A 394 -2.75 12.68 34.85
CA VAL A 394 -1.31 12.80 34.59
C VAL A 394 -0.96 12.54 33.13
N ARG A 395 -0.12 13.41 32.55
CA ARG A 395 0.55 13.17 31.27
C ARG A 395 1.76 12.26 31.50
N VAL A 396 1.90 11.21 30.70
CA VAL A 396 2.96 10.20 30.86
C VAL A 396 3.93 10.24 29.69
N ASN A 397 5.11 10.84 29.90
CA ASN A 397 6.10 11.06 28.84
C ASN A 397 7.39 10.24 29.04
N SER A 398 7.36 9.19 29.86
CA SER A 398 8.51 8.30 30.04
C SER A 398 8.08 6.85 30.30
N VAL A 399 8.96 5.91 29.97
CA VAL A 399 8.74 4.47 30.21
C VAL A 399 8.73 4.19 31.71
N GLU A 400 9.59 4.85 32.47
CA GLU A 400 9.70 4.70 33.92
C GLU A 400 8.39 5.09 34.60
N GLN A 401 7.81 6.22 34.21
CA GLN A 401 6.52 6.68 34.72
C GLN A 401 5.38 5.74 34.31
N ALA A 402 5.35 5.27 33.05
CA ALA A 402 4.33 4.33 32.58
C ALA A 402 4.35 3.02 33.39
N ARG A 403 5.54 2.46 33.64
CA ARG A 403 5.69 1.23 34.45
C ARG A 403 5.27 1.43 35.90
N ALA A 404 5.57 2.58 36.50
CA ALA A 404 5.18 2.89 37.86
C ALA A 404 3.65 3.04 38.01
N LEU A 405 2.98 3.56 36.98
CA LEU A 405 1.54 3.86 37.01
C LEU A 405 0.65 2.73 36.47
N LYS A 406 1.19 1.71 35.80
CA LYS A 406 0.42 0.63 35.14
C LYS A 406 -0.67 0.00 36.02
N GLY A 407 -0.43 -0.17 37.32
CA GLY A 407 -1.41 -0.72 38.27
C GLY A 407 -2.42 0.28 38.86
N GLU A 408 -2.18 1.57 38.67
CA GLU A 408 -2.96 2.69 39.23
C GLU A 408 -3.85 3.37 38.19
N VAL A 409 -3.77 2.97 36.92
CA VAL A 409 -4.62 3.51 35.85
C VAL A 409 -6.08 3.10 36.08
N GLU A 410 -6.97 4.10 36.09
CA GLU A 410 -8.42 3.91 36.07
C GLU A 410 -8.95 4.02 34.64
N GLU A 411 -8.49 5.03 33.91
CA GLU A 411 -8.98 5.36 32.57
C GLU A 411 -7.86 5.99 31.72
N ILE A 412 -7.80 5.63 30.45
CA ILE A 412 -6.91 6.28 29.47
C ILE A 412 -7.73 7.37 28.79
N LEU A 413 -7.43 8.64 29.07
CA LEU A 413 -8.17 9.77 28.52
C LEU A 413 -7.70 10.09 27.08
N PHE A 414 -6.39 10.01 26.85
CA PHE A 414 -5.78 10.24 25.54
C PHE A 414 -4.65 9.24 25.30
N LEU A 415 -4.59 8.63 24.12
CA LEU A 415 -3.53 7.68 23.75
C LEU A 415 -2.17 8.36 23.46
N GLY A 416 -2.19 9.65 23.15
CA GLY A 416 -1.02 10.44 22.76
C GLY A 416 -0.81 10.47 21.25
N ASP A 417 0.40 10.80 20.84
CA ASP A 417 0.75 10.99 19.43
C ASP A 417 0.90 9.66 18.67
N LEU A 418 0.45 9.68 17.42
CA LEU A 418 0.86 8.75 16.39
C LEU A 418 1.57 9.51 15.27
N LEU A 419 2.88 9.27 15.15
CA LEU A 419 3.73 9.92 14.17
C LEU A 419 3.60 9.23 12.80
N VAL A 420 3.02 9.92 11.82
CA VAL A 420 2.79 9.40 10.48
C VAL A 420 3.59 10.21 9.45
N SER A 421 4.32 9.52 8.58
CA SER A 421 5.09 10.18 7.53
C SER A 421 4.17 10.70 6.42
N PHE A 422 4.47 11.90 5.93
CA PHE A 422 3.83 12.44 4.72
C PHE A 422 3.89 11.47 3.54
N GLY A 423 5.00 10.71 3.42
CA GLY A 423 5.17 9.73 2.36
C GLY A 423 4.07 8.66 2.33
N GLU A 424 3.48 8.31 3.48
CA GLU A 424 2.39 7.34 3.55
C GLU A 424 1.10 7.88 2.92
N PHE A 425 0.79 9.16 3.13
CA PHE A 425 -0.35 9.82 2.48
C PHE A 425 -0.15 9.92 0.96
N LEU A 426 1.06 10.28 0.55
CA LEU A 426 1.41 10.37 -0.87
C LEU A 426 1.33 9.00 -1.58
N GLU A 427 1.86 7.94 -0.96
CA GLU A 427 1.87 6.59 -1.53
C GLU A 427 0.45 6.00 -1.62
N ASN A 428 -0.35 6.17 -0.58
CA ASN A 428 -1.72 5.66 -0.54
C ASN A 428 -2.72 6.58 -1.26
N ASN A 429 -2.26 7.71 -1.80
CA ASN A 429 -3.10 8.70 -2.48
C ASN A 429 -4.28 9.18 -1.61
N HIS A 430 -4.00 9.38 -0.32
CA HIS A 430 -4.98 9.86 0.65
C HIS A 430 -4.86 11.38 0.84
N PRO A 431 -5.97 12.13 0.92
CA PRO A 431 -5.93 13.55 1.28
C PRO A 431 -5.22 13.77 2.61
N LEU A 432 -4.50 14.89 2.74
CA LEU A 432 -3.92 15.26 4.02
C LEU A 432 -5.03 15.67 4.99
N LEU A 433 -5.03 15.06 6.16
CA LEU A 433 -5.87 15.47 7.28
C LEU A 433 -5.29 16.70 7.97
N PRO A 434 -6.11 17.53 8.64
CA PRO A 434 -5.61 18.64 9.44
C PRO A 434 -4.54 18.18 10.45
N PRO A 435 -3.36 18.81 10.48
CA PRO A 435 -2.32 18.46 11.45
C PRO A 435 -2.71 18.91 12.86
N ALA A 436 -2.33 18.13 13.87
CA ALA A 436 -2.36 18.62 15.24
C ALA A 436 -1.39 19.79 15.43
N TRP A 437 -1.73 20.72 16.31
CA TRP A 437 -0.83 21.80 16.74
C TRP A 437 0.35 21.22 17.52
N CYS A 438 1.55 21.28 16.96
CA CYS A 438 2.75 20.61 17.49
C CYS A 438 3.98 21.54 17.54
N GLU A 439 5.02 21.13 18.27
CA GLU A 439 6.21 21.94 18.52
C GLU A 439 6.97 22.31 17.24
N GLU A 440 6.98 21.43 16.23
CA GLU A 440 7.63 21.71 14.96
C GLU A 440 6.96 22.87 14.22
N TRP A 441 5.63 22.97 14.33
CA TRP A 441 4.86 24.06 13.73
C TRP A 441 5.04 25.34 14.55
N TRP A 442 4.87 25.29 15.88
CA TRP A 442 5.11 26.43 16.75
C TRP A 442 6.52 27.01 16.56
N ALA A 443 7.55 26.16 16.50
CA ALA A 443 8.93 26.60 16.29
C ALA A 443 9.16 27.24 14.91
N LYS A 444 8.32 26.96 13.90
CA LYS A 444 8.35 27.66 12.60
C LYS A 444 7.68 29.03 12.68
N GLU A 445 6.53 29.14 13.35
CA GLU A 445 5.84 30.42 13.57
C GLU A 445 6.71 31.38 14.38
N VAL A 446 7.34 30.90 15.45
CA VAL A 446 8.26 31.68 16.27
C VAL A 446 9.45 32.18 15.42
N ARG A 447 10.02 31.32 14.57
CA ARG A 447 11.14 31.71 13.68
C ARG A 447 10.75 32.72 12.61
N SER A 448 9.50 32.72 12.15
CA SER A 448 9.04 33.66 11.12
C SER A 448 8.76 35.05 11.69
N ILE A 449 8.44 35.15 12.97
CA ILE A 449 7.98 36.38 13.63
C ILE A 449 9.10 37.09 14.41
N LEU A 450 9.96 36.36 15.12
CA LEU A 450 10.97 37.00 15.99
C LEU A 450 12.21 37.48 15.25
N ALA A 451 12.79 38.58 15.74
CA ALA A 451 14.08 39.08 15.28
C ALA A 451 15.23 38.14 15.71
N PRO A 452 16.35 38.09 14.94
CA PRO A 452 17.50 37.21 15.24
C PRO A 452 18.04 37.32 16.67
N GLN A 453 18.00 38.52 17.27
CA GLN A 453 18.49 38.75 18.64
C GLN A 453 17.60 38.11 19.71
N GLU A 454 16.30 38.03 19.45
CA GLU A 454 15.33 37.40 20.37
C GLU A 454 15.31 35.89 20.18
N LEU A 455 15.45 35.42 18.93
CA LEU A 455 15.60 33.99 18.61
C LEU A 455 16.75 33.35 19.36
N GLY A 456 17.90 34.01 19.45
CA GLY A 456 19.06 33.49 20.20
C GLY A 456 18.80 33.22 21.68
N LYS A 457 17.78 33.84 22.29
CA LYS A 457 17.41 33.60 23.70
C LYS A 457 16.51 32.38 23.91
N ILE A 458 15.78 31.98 22.87
CA ILE A 458 14.79 30.89 22.91
C ILE A 458 15.13 29.71 22.00
N GLU A 459 16.26 29.79 21.30
CA GLU A 459 16.79 28.77 20.38
C GLU A 459 16.79 27.34 20.96
N PRO A 460 17.08 27.10 22.27
CA PRO A 460 17.01 25.76 22.84
C PRO A 460 15.62 25.08 22.72
N TYR A 461 14.54 25.86 22.72
CA TYR A 461 13.16 25.36 22.61
C TYR A 461 12.71 25.16 21.15
N LEU A 462 13.44 25.74 20.19
CA LEU A 462 13.06 25.71 18.76
C LEU A 462 13.71 24.56 18.00
N ASN A 463 14.61 23.81 18.62
CA ASN A 463 15.36 22.74 17.99
C ASN A 463 15.00 21.38 18.60
N PRO A 464 15.05 20.27 17.83
CA PRO A 464 14.82 18.93 18.35
C PRO A 464 15.68 18.66 19.61
N PRO A 465 15.09 18.12 20.69
CA PRO A 465 13.79 17.45 20.76
C PRO A 465 12.59 18.38 21.07
N PHE A 466 12.73 19.70 20.89
CA PHE A 466 11.71 20.71 21.16
C PHE A 466 11.21 20.70 22.62
N PRO A 467 12.10 20.91 23.61
CA PRO A 467 11.67 20.97 25.00
C PRO A 467 10.71 22.15 25.22
N PRO A 468 9.71 22.03 26.11
CA PRO A 468 8.81 23.13 26.40
C PRO A 468 9.55 24.28 27.12
N PRO A 469 9.33 25.55 26.71
CA PRO A 469 9.83 26.71 27.44
C PRO A 469 9.08 26.87 28.78
N PRO A 470 9.61 27.63 29.76
CA PRO A 470 8.84 27.97 30.96
C PRO A 470 7.45 28.56 30.62
N PRO A 471 6.39 28.25 31.39
CA PRO A 471 5.03 28.72 31.08
C PRO A 471 4.94 30.24 30.92
N GLU A 472 5.62 31.00 31.77
CA GLU A 472 5.61 32.46 31.74
C GLU A 472 6.22 32.99 30.45
N LEU A 473 7.26 32.33 29.94
CA LEU A 473 7.89 32.69 28.67
C LEU A 473 6.97 32.36 27.49
N ALA A 474 6.27 31.23 27.52
CA ALA A 474 5.31 30.87 26.48
C ALA A 474 4.19 31.91 26.36
N VAL A 475 3.65 32.37 27.50
CA VAL A 475 2.62 33.41 27.55
C VAL A 475 3.17 34.76 27.07
N GLU A 476 4.36 35.17 27.54
CA GLU A 476 4.99 36.42 27.11
C GLU A 476 5.19 36.48 25.58
N LEU A 477 5.65 35.38 24.99
CA LEU A 477 5.84 35.28 23.54
C LEU A 477 4.51 35.45 22.79
N SER A 478 3.45 34.81 23.27
CA SER A 478 2.12 34.89 22.68
C SER A 478 1.53 36.30 22.77
N GLU A 479 1.54 36.92 23.95
CA GLU A 479 0.97 38.25 24.16
C GLU A 479 1.72 39.34 23.39
N LYS A 480 3.06 39.29 23.38
CA LYS A 480 3.88 40.35 22.79
C LYS A 480 3.93 40.28 21.26
N HIS A 481 3.89 39.07 20.69
CA HIS A 481 4.14 38.86 19.27
C HIS A 481 2.94 38.29 18.50
N GLY A 482 1.82 38.00 19.17
CA GLY A 482 0.61 37.47 18.52
C GLY A 482 0.76 36.03 18.04
N ILE A 483 1.70 35.27 18.60
CA ILE A 483 1.95 33.86 18.27
C ILE A 483 0.97 33.01 19.08
N PRO A 484 0.37 31.94 18.51
CA PRO A 484 -0.43 31.02 19.32
C PRO A 484 0.38 30.41 20.48
N LEU A 485 -0.30 30.05 21.56
CA LEU A 485 0.34 29.47 22.74
C LEU A 485 1.10 28.19 22.37
N HIS A 486 2.22 27.96 23.05
CA HIS A 486 3.03 26.77 22.84
C HIS A 486 2.19 25.49 23.06
N PRO A 487 2.25 24.50 22.14
CA PRO A 487 1.36 23.32 22.12
C PRO A 487 1.35 22.53 23.43
N PHE A 488 2.49 22.36 24.09
CA PHE A 488 2.55 21.73 25.41
C PHE A 488 1.62 22.36 26.48
N TYR A 489 1.34 23.66 26.37
CA TYR A 489 0.45 24.39 27.28
C TYR A 489 -0.97 24.58 26.72
N THR A 490 -1.23 24.05 25.53
CA THR A 490 -2.56 24.03 24.93
C THR A 490 -3.27 22.75 25.36
N TYR A 491 -4.43 22.89 26.00
CA TYR A 491 -5.28 21.76 26.35
C TYR A 491 -6.24 21.44 25.21
N ASP A 492 -6.84 20.26 25.23
CA ASP A 492 -7.84 19.82 24.25
C ASP A 492 -9.19 20.52 24.51
N PHE A 493 -9.25 21.83 24.26
CA PHE A 493 -10.45 22.64 24.46
C PHE A 493 -11.62 22.18 23.59
N GLU A 494 -11.35 21.52 22.46
CA GLU A 494 -12.37 20.91 21.60
C GLU A 494 -13.10 19.73 22.28
N ALA A 495 -12.52 19.15 23.34
CA ALA A 495 -13.16 18.08 24.09
C ALA A 495 -14.23 18.59 25.07
N VAL A 496 -14.36 19.91 25.27
CA VAL A 496 -15.24 20.53 26.26
C VAL A 496 -16.14 21.55 25.58
N THR A 497 -17.42 21.61 25.97
CA THR A 497 -18.34 22.61 25.39
C THR A 497 -18.09 24.00 25.99
N GLY A 498 -18.46 25.05 25.25
CA GLY A 498 -18.35 26.43 25.74
C GLY A 498 -19.09 26.63 27.08
N LYS A 499 -20.24 25.96 27.27
CA LYS A 499 -21.00 25.99 28.52
C LYS A 499 -20.22 25.37 29.68
N GLN A 500 -19.62 24.20 29.49
CA GLN A 500 -18.80 23.54 30.50
C GLN A 500 -17.58 24.38 30.88
N LEU A 501 -16.97 25.07 29.91
CA LEU A 501 -15.87 25.99 30.18
C LEU A 501 -16.32 27.20 31.01
N CYS A 502 -17.49 27.78 30.73
CA CYS A 502 -18.06 28.86 31.54
C CYS A 502 -18.37 28.38 32.96
N GLU A 503 -18.96 27.19 33.13
CA GLU A 503 -19.23 26.62 34.46
C GLU A 503 -17.94 26.41 35.26
N LEU A 504 -16.87 25.94 34.60
CA LEU A 504 -15.55 25.82 35.22
C LEU A 504 -14.97 27.19 35.61
N ALA A 505 -15.11 28.19 34.74
CA ALA A 505 -14.65 29.55 35.02
C ALA A 505 -15.37 30.14 36.24
N ASP A 506 -16.71 30.04 36.28
CA ASP A 506 -17.52 30.50 37.42
C ASP A 506 -17.11 29.80 38.71
N TRP A 507 -16.87 28.49 38.67
CA TRP A 507 -16.39 27.74 39.82
C TRP A 507 -15.01 28.21 40.30
N LEU A 508 -14.06 28.44 39.38
CA LEU A 508 -12.73 28.96 39.73
C LEU A 508 -12.76 30.39 40.29
N GLU A 509 -13.68 31.23 39.82
CA GLU A 509 -13.86 32.60 40.33
C GLU A 509 -14.51 32.63 41.71
N THR A 510 -15.45 31.71 41.97
CA THR A 510 -16.24 31.68 43.21
C THR A 510 -15.61 30.84 44.32
N GLY A 511 -14.70 29.91 44.00
CA GLY A 511 -14.04 29.00 44.93
C GLY A 511 -14.92 27.83 45.35
#